data_AF-A0A382KME2-F1
#
_entry.id   AF-A0A382KME2-F1
#
_cell.length_a   1.000
_cell.length_b   1.000
_cell.length_c   1.000
_cell.angle_alpha   90.00
_cell.angle_beta   90.00
_cell.angle_gamma   90.00
#
_symmetry.space_group_name_H-M   'P 1'
#
loop_
_entity.id
_entity.type
_entity.pdbx_description
1 polymer ?
#
loop_
_entity_poly.entity_id
_entity_poly.type
_entity_poly.pdbx_seq_one_letter_code
_entity_poly.pdbx_strand_id
1 'polypeptide(L)'
;MNWEFKSNNDLDLKAIATFSCLGFMLDQDTFYSDIKVIRPSTKVTLKNNTIIGSEKIWFWHYEPAERSFTDIVDEFTAIFEKNVYNETNGKKILLPISGGLDSRSLFVSLKDKSNLTLSAYEFEEGIDEICYGKELSDKFQIPLYAQKIPKSYLWNKLDQIADLNGCFTEFTQPRQMAAIDNWKSLGDKILLGHWGDVLFDKQANSNYISYDEEINALKKKILNPGGMEIATDLWKYWNLGGSFE
;
A
#
# COMPACT_ATOMS: atom_id res chain seq x y z
N MET A 1 -23.66 -23.47 8.11
CA MET A 1 -22.51 -24.12 7.44
C MET A 1 -21.50 -24.47 8.51
N ASN A 2 -21.19 -25.76 8.72
CA ASN A 2 -20.04 -26.14 9.52
C ASN A 2 -18.82 -26.04 8.61
N TRP A 3 -18.05 -24.97 8.79
CA TRP A 3 -16.78 -24.80 8.11
C TRP A 3 -15.77 -25.75 8.78
N GLU A 4 -15.39 -26.83 8.10
CA GLU A 4 -14.31 -27.70 8.58
C GLU A 4 -12.97 -27.09 8.16
N PHE A 5 -12.22 -26.60 9.15
CA PHE A 5 -10.85 -26.14 8.93
C PHE A 5 -9.90 -27.35 8.89
N LYS A 6 -9.44 -27.72 7.70
CA LYS A 6 -8.47 -28.81 7.50
C LYS A 6 -7.06 -28.23 7.33
N SER A 7 -6.47 -27.80 8.43
CA SER A 7 -5.04 -27.47 8.53
C SER A 7 -4.41 -28.26 9.66
N ASN A 8 -3.17 -28.69 9.47
CA ASN A 8 -2.35 -29.30 10.53
C ASN A 8 -1.60 -28.24 11.36
N ASN A 9 -1.70 -26.96 11.00
CA ASN A 9 -1.03 -25.86 11.70
C ASN A 9 -2.02 -25.21 12.67
N ASP A 10 -1.52 -24.87 13.86
CA ASP A 10 -2.28 -24.14 14.86
C ASP A 10 -2.48 -22.67 14.44
N LEU A 11 -3.64 -22.11 14.78
CA LEU A 11 -3.97 -20.71 14.52
C LEU A 11 -3.19 -19.78 15.46
N ASP A 12 -2.63 -18.71 14.91
CA ASP A 12 -2.07 -17.63 15.72
C ASP A 12 -3.19 -16.64 16.10
N LEU A 13 -3.88 -16.95 17.20
CA LEU A 13 -5.02 -16.17 17.67
C LEU A 13 -4.65 -14.70 17.97
N LYS A 14 -3.40 -14.44 18.39
CA LYS A 14 -2.93 -13.07 18.62
C LYS A 14 -2.78 -12.33 17.30
N ALA A 15 -2.12 -12.94 16.32
CA ALA A 15 -1.99 -12.36 14.99
C ALA A 15 -3.35 -12.11 14.32
N ILE A 16 -4.32 -13.01 14.49
CA ILE A 16 -5.69 -12.83 13.97
C ILE A 16 -6.39 -11.63 14.62
N ALA A 17 -6.28 -11.48 15.95
CA ALA A 17 -6.83 -10.32 16.64
C ALA A 17 -6.16 -9.02 16.13
N THR A 18 -4.84 -9.03 15.98
CA THR A 18 -4.07 -7.89 15.45
C THR A 18 -4.49 -7.54 14.01
N PHE A 19 -4.64 -8.53 13.14
CA PHE A 19 -5.14 -8.35 11.78
C PHE A 19 -6.55 -7.75 11.77
N SER A 20 -7.43 -8.19 12.67
CA SER A 20 -8.80 -7.67 12.76
C SER A 20 -8.81 -6.17 13.05
N CYS A 21 -7.84 -5.67 13.82
CA CYS A 21 -7.72 -4.26 14.16
C CYS A 21 -7.02 -3.42 13.08
N LEU A 22 -5.95 -3.94 12.47
CA LEU A 22 -5.11 -3.21 11.53
C LEU A 22 -5.52 -3.38 10.07
N GLY A 23 -6.13 -4.51 9.74
CA GLY A 23 -6.40 -4.97 8.38
C GLY A 23 -5.17 -5.50 7.63
N PHE A 24 -4.05 -5.72 8.31
CA PHE A 24 -2.82 -6.34 7.79
C PHE A 24 -2.02 -7.01 8.92
N MET A 25 -1.08 -7.90 8.56
CA MET A 25 -0.22 -8.62 9.52
C MET A 25 1.00 -7.79 9.95
N LEU A 26 1.46 -7.97 11.18
CA LEU A 26 2.67 -7.32 11.70
C LEU A 26 3.91 -8.21 11.57
N ASP A 27 5.06 -7.57 11.31
CA ASP A 27 6.39 -8.20 11.22
C ASP A 27 6.41 -9.48 10.34
N GLN A 28 6.43 -10.63 10.98
CA GLN A 28 6.54 -11.95 10.35
C GLN A 28 5.28 -12.80 10.53
N ASP A 29 4.23 -12.23 11.12
CA ASP A 29 3.04 -12.97 11.50
C ASP A 29 2.20 -13.38 10.30
N THR A 30 1.49 -14.48 10.50
CA THR A 30 0.49 -15.02 9.58
C THR A 30 -0.72 -15.47 10.41
N PHE A 31 -1.72 -16.06 9.77
CA PHE A 31 -2.84 -16.68 10.47
C PHE A 31 -2.44 -17.92 11.31
N TYR A 32 -1.22 -18.41 11.20
CA TYR A 32 -0.74 -19.64 11.84
C TYR A 32 0.50 -19.41 12.69
N SER A 33 0.61 -20.11 13.81
CA SER A 33 1.74 -19.95 14.76
C SER A 33 3.06 -20.45 14.16
N ASP A 34 2.99 -21.52 13.36
CA ASP A 34 4.15 -22.23 12.82
C ASP A 34 4.56 -21.75 11.42
N ILE A 35 3.77 -20.87 10.81
CA ILE A 35 4.06 -20.28 9.51
C ILE A 35 4.41 -18.82 9.70
N LYS A 36 5.60 -18.43 9.25
CA LYS A 36 6.10 -17.06 9.32
C LYS A 36 6.57 -16.58 7.95
N VAL A 37 6.41 -15.29 7.68
CA VAL A 37 6.98 -14.67 6.48
C VAL A 37 8.42 -14.24 6.71
N ILE A 38 9.23 -14.22 5.64
CA ILE A 38 10.60 -13.69 5.72
C ILE A 38 10.50 -12.18 5.93
N ARG A 39 11.17 -11.68 6.97
CA ARG A 39 11.23 -10.24 7.23
C ARG A 39 11.76 -9.46 6.03
N PRO A 40 11.21 -8.27 5.72
CA PRO A 40 11.75 -7.41 4.70
C PRO A 40 13.25 -7.18 4.86
N SER A 41 13.96 -7.04 3.74
CA SER A 41 15.41 -6.81 3.73
C SER A 41 16.22 -7.85 4.50
N THR A 42 15.83 -9.12 4.44
CA THR A 42 16.52 -10.22 5.13
C THR A 42 16.97 -11.29 4.14
N LYS A 43 18.26 -11.63 4.18
CA LYS A 43 18.85 -12.74 3.44
C LYS A 43 18.79 -13.99 4.32
N VAL A 44 18.19 -15.06 3.81
CA VAL A 44 18.06 -16.35 4.51
C VAL A 44 18.94 -17.39 3.82
N THR A 45 19.69 -18.16 4.59
CA THR A 45 20.51 -19.28 4.10
C THR A 45 19.84 -20.60 4.46
N LEU A 46 19.62 -21.45 3.46
CA LEU A 46 18.98 -22.75 3.60
C LEU A 46 19.98 -23.90 3.43
N LYS A 47 19.80 -24.98 4.20
CA LYS A 47 20.45 -26.28 3.99
C LYS A 47 19.44 -27.38 4.25
N ASN A 48 19.19 -28.23 3.25
CA ASN A 48 18.22 -29.33 3.33
C ASN A 48 16.82 -28.86 3.80
N ASN A 49 16.30 -27.77 3.22
CA ASN A 49 15.03 -27.11 3.59
C ASN A 49 14.96 -26.56 5.02
N THR A 50 16.08 -26.49 5.74
CA THR A 50 16.17 -25.85 7.06
C THR A 50 16.89 -24.51 6.94
N ILE A 51 16.36 -23.49 7.63
CA ILE A 51 17.06 -22.21 7.78
C ILE A 51 18.25 -22.41 8.72
N ILE A 52 19.46 -22.17 8.20
CA ILE A 52 20.71 -22.27 8.96
C ILE A 52 21.36 -20.90 9.23
N GLY A 53 20.81 -19.83 8.65
CA GLY A 53 21.29 -18.47 8.87
C GLY A 53 20.31 -17.44 8.35
N SER A 54 20.32 -16.26 8.97
CA SER A 54 19.50 -15.11 8.59
C SER A 54 20.27 -13.83 8.88
N GLU A 55 20.30 -12.91 7.92
CA GLU A 55 21.03 -11.65 7.99
C GLU A 55 20.17 -10.52 7.43
N LYS A 56 19.95 -9.46 8.22
CA LYS A 56 19.26 -8.26 7.75
C LYS A 56 20.25 -7.41 6.95
N ILE A 57 19.95 -7.18 5.68
CA ILE A 57 20.83 -6.51 4.71
C ILE A 57 20.58 -5.00 4.61
N TRP A 58 19.51 -4.51 5.22
CA TRP A 58 19.20 -3.08 5.25
C TRP A 58 18.36 -2.72 6.47
N PHE A 59 18.63 -1.56 7.05
CA PHE A 59 17.90 -0.98 8.17
C PHE A 59 17.43 0.41 7.78
N TRP A 60 16.18 0.74 8.14
CA TRP A 60 15.74 2.13 8.09
C TRP A 60 16.57 2.96 9.06
N HIS A 61 16.98 4.14 8.61
CA HIS A 61 17.81 5.07 9.36
C HIS A 61 17.32 6.48 9.12
N TYR A 62 17.34 7.32 10.14
CA TYR A 62 16.89 8.71 10.07
C TYR A 62 17.94 9.63 10.69
N GLU A 63 18.75 10.23 9.81
CA GLU A 63 19.81 11.18 10.17
C GLU A 63 19.76 12.34 9.17
N PRO A 64 18.77 13.24 9.31
CA PRO A 64 18.60 14.36 8.39
C PRO A 64 19.77 15.33 8.51
N ALA A 65 20.25 15.83 7.38
CA ALA A 65 21.26 16.87 7.30
C ALA A 65 20.64 18.18 6.79
N GLU A 66 21.05 19.31 7.37
CA GLU A 66 20.62 20.62 6.89
C GLU A 66 21.24 20.91 5.52
N ARG A 67 20.39 21.28 4.56
CA ARG A 67 20.77 21.50 3.16
C ARG A 67 19.90 22.61 2.56
N SER A 68 20.37 23.23 1.48
CA SER A 68 19.56 24.22 0.78
C SER A 68 18.36 23.56 0.12
N PHE A 69 17.24 24.29 0.06
CA PHE A 69 16.02 23.81 -0.60
C PHE A 69 16.27 23.45 -2.06
N THR A 70 17.03 24.28 -2.78
CA THR A 70 17.36 24.05 -4.20
C THR A 70 18.15 22.75 -4.39
N ASP A 71 19.17 22.50 -3.56
CA ASP A 71 19.96 21.26 -3.68
C ASP A 71 19.11 20.01 -3.42
N ILE A 72 18.16 20.10 -2.47
CA ILE A 72 17.23 19.00 -2.18
C ILE A 72 16.31 18.75 -3.38
N VAL A 73 15.73 19.80 -3.95
CA VAL A 73 14.83 19.67 -5.11
C VAL A 73 15.57 19.13 -6.32
N ASP A 74 16.77 19.60 -6.60
CA ASP A 74 17.58 19.16 -7.74
C ASP A 74 17.97 17.68 -7.59
N GLU A 75 18.42 17.26 -6.40
CA GLU A 75 18.77 15.86 -6.14
C GLU A 75 17.54 14.95 -6.17
N PHE A 76 16.45 15.36 -5.54
CA PHE A 76 15.17 14.65 -5.60
C PHE A 76 14.76 14.44 -7.05
N THR A 77 14.77 15.51 -7.86
CA THR A 77 14.39 15.46 -9.28
C THR A 77 15.30 14.49 -10.04
N ALA A 78 16.62 14.57 -9.84
CA ALA A 78 17.56 13.67 -10.50
C ALA A 78 17.34 12.19 -10.14
N ILE A 79 17.10 11.88 -8.86
CA ILE A 79 16.83 10.50 -8.40
C ILE A 79 15.47 10.03 -8.93
N PHE A 80 14.44 10.85 -8.80
CA PHE A 80 13.07 10.54 -9.16
C PHE A 80 12.95 10.29 -10.68
N GLU A 81 13.40 11.22 -11.50
CA GLU A 81 13.36 11.10 -12.96
C GLU A 81 14.20 9.93 -13.48
N LYS A 82 15.37 9.67 -12.86
CA LYS A 82 16.20 8.51 -13.20
C LYS A 82 15.47 7.19 -12.92
N ASN A 83 14.83 7.06 -11.76
CA ASN A 83 14.05 5.86 -11.42
C ASN A 83 12.85 5.68 -12.34
N VAL A 84 12.09 6.75 -12.59
CA VAL A 84 10.97 6.75 -13.54
C VAL A 84 11.47 6.35 -14.94
N TYR A 85 12.59 6.88 -15.41
CA TYR A 85 13.19 6.50 -16.68
C TYR A 85 13.56 5.02 -16.72
N ASN A 86 14.30 4.51 -15.73
CA ASN A 86 14.73 3.11 -15.69
C ASN A 86 13.55 2.13 -15.73
N GLU A 87 12.47 2.45 -15.01
CA GLU A 87 11.30 1.58 -14.97
C GLU A 87 10.44 1.65 -16.24
N THR A 88 10.46 2.78 -16.95
CA THR A 88 9.55 3.05 -18.09
C THR A 88 10.20 3.04 -19.46
N ASN A 89 11.53 3.02 -19.56
CA ASN A 89 12.23 3.11 -20.84
C ASN A 89 11.83 1.96 -21.78
N GLY A 90 11.41 2.32 -23.00
CA GLY A 90 11.00 1.36 -24.04
C GLY A 90 9.67 0.63 -23.80
N LYS A 91 8.85 1.05 -22.82
CA LYS A 91 7.60 0.37 -22.43
C LYS A 91 6.40 1.28 -22.61
N LYS A 92 5.22 0.78 -22.99
CA LYS A 92 3.97 1.55 -22.95
C LYS A 92 3.57 1.80 -21.50
N ILE A 93 3.26 3.04 -21.16
CA ILE A 93 3.06 3.46 -19.77
C ILE A 93 1.59 3.79 -19.56
N LEU A 94 0.98 3.14 -18.58
CA LEU A 94 -0.30 3.55 -18.02
C LEU A 94 -0.02 4.30 -16.72
N LEU A 95 -0.45 5.56 -16.64
CA LEU A 95 -0.34 6.38 -15.43
C LEU A 95 -1.74 6.71 -14.90
N PRO A 96 -2.20 6.03 -13.84
CA PRO A 96 -3.35 6.48 -13.06
C PRO A 96 -3.07 7.85 -12.43
N ILE A 97 -3.87 8.84 -12.81
CA ILE A 97 -3.83 10.23 -12.35
C ILE A 97 -4.98 10.49 -11.38
N SER A 98 -4.68 11.31 -10.38
CA SER A 98 -5.62 11.86 -9.39
C SER A 98 -5.36 13.36 -9.20
N GLY A 99 -6.13 14.00 -8.32
CA GLY A 99 -5.83 15.39 -7.91
C GLY A 99 -4.56 15.54 -7.05
N GLY A 100 -4.02 14.43 -6.55
CA GLY A 100 -2.87 14.39 -5.65
C GLY A 100 -1.56 14.88 -6.28
N LEU A 101 -0.58 15.24 -5.43
CA LEU A 101 0.76 15.64 -5.90
C LEU A 101 1.56 14.43 -6.39
N ASP A 102 1.44 13.27 -5.75
CA ASP A 102 2.24 12.09 -6.06
C ASP A 102 2.12 11.62 -7.51
N SER A 103 0.87 11.45 -7.98
CA SER A 103 0.60 11.06 -9.36
C SER A 103 0.98 12.15 -10.37
N ARG A 104 0.84 13.42 -9.99
CA ARG A 104 1.25 14.56 -10.83
C ARG A 104 2.77 14.75 -10.92
N SER A 105 3.52 14.40 -9.88
CA SER A 105 4.99 14.37 -9.93
C SER A 105 5.47 13.35 -10.95
N LEU A 106 4.88 12.14 -10.96
CA LEU A 106 5.16 11.13 -11.98
C LEU A 106 4.79 11.61 -13.39
N PHE A 107 3.65 12.30 -13.52
CA PHE A 107 3.22 12.88 -14.79
C PHE A 107 4.23 13.86 -15.35
N VAL A 108 4.76 14.78 -14.54
CA VAL A 108 5.73 15.78 -15.01
C VAL A 108 6.97 15.11 -15.63
N SER A 109 7.47 14.02 -15.05
CA SER A 109 8.60 13.25 -15.58
C SER A 109 8.29 12.46 -16.85
N LEU A 110 7.01 12.36 -17.25
CA LEU A 110 6.54 11.52 -18.35
C LEU A 110 5.76 12.27 -19.43
N LYS A 111 5.34 13.51 -19.19
CA LYS A 111 4.39 14.26 -20.04
C LYS A 111 4.80 14.38 -21.51
N ASP A 112 6.09 14.35 -21.81
CA ASP A 112 6.60 14.48 -23.19
C ASP A 112 6.81 13.12 -23.88
N LYS A 113 6.46 12.01 -23.22
CA LYS A 113 6.62 10.65 -23.75
C LYS A 113 5.41 10.26 -24.60
N SER A 114 5.66 9.95 -25.87
CA SER A 114 4.61 9.53 -26.84
C SER A 114 3.93 8.19 -26.51
N ASN A 115 4.55 7.38 -25.66
CA ASN A 115 4.08 6.07 -25.19
C ASN A 115 3.35 6.14 -23.84
N LEU A 116 2.91 7.32 -23.41
CA LEU A 116 2.14 7.53 -22.20
C LEU A 116 0.63 7.49 -22.48
N THR A 117 -0.13 6.81 -21.62
CA THR A 117 -1.59 6.86 -21.53
C THR A 117 -1.97 7.16 -20.09
N LEU A 118 -2.86 8.12 -19.90
CA LEU A 118 -3.43 8.44 -18.60
C LEU A 118 -4.62 7.54 -18.31
N SER A 119 -4.85 7.26 -17.04
CA SER A 119 -6.14 6.75 -16.59
C SER A 119 -6.63 7.53 -15.38
N ALA A 120 -7.94 7.66 -15.23
CA ALA A 120 -8.56 8.27 -14.08
C ALA A 120 -9.83 7.50 -13.74
N TYR A 121 -10.21 7.49 -12.46
CA TYR A 121 -11.49 6.97 -12.04
C TYR A 121 -12.10 7.80 -10.93
N GLU A 122 -13.41 7.85 -10.90
CA GLU A 122 -14.18 8.43 -9.79
C GLU A 122 -15.14 7.39 -9.24
N PHE A 123 -15.50 7.50 -7.96
CA PHE A 123 -16.57 6.70 -7.40
C PHE A 123 -17.91 7.39 -7.60
N GLU A 124 -18.96 6.60 -7.81
CA GLU A 124 -20.34 7.11 -7.81
C GLU A 124 -20.64 7.85 -6.50
N GLU A 125 -21.18 9.08 -6.62
CA GLU A 125 -21.38 10.02 -5.50
C GLU A 125 -20.08 10.46 -4.77
N GLY A 126 -18.92 10.16 -5.34
CA GLY A 126 -17.62 10.61 -4.86
C GLY A 126 -17.21 11.98 -5.40
N ILE A 127 -15.93 12.30 -5.20
CA ILE A 127 -15.28 13.48 -5.77
C ILE A 127 -15.08 13.26 -7.28
N ASP A 128 -15.32 14.29 -8.08
CA ASP A 128 -14.99 14.31 -9.52
C ASP A 128 -13.46 14.37 -9.68
N GLU A 129 -12.79 13.22 -9.53
CA GLU A 129 -11.35 13.11 -9.78
C GLU A 129 -11.01 13.00 -11.28
N ILE A 130 -11.99 12.64 -12.11
CA ILE A 130 -11.80 12.52 -13.56
C ILE A 130 -11.46 13.87 -14.19
N CYS A 131 -11.97 14.98 -13.63
CA CYS A 131 -11.69 16.32 -14.15
C CYS A 131 -10.18 16.61 -14.26
N TYR A 132 -9.36 16.17 -13.30
CA TYR A 132 -7.92 16.38 -13.31
C TYR A 132 -7.24 15.64 -14.47
N GLY A 133 -7.65 14.39 -14.73
CA GLY A 133 -7.15 13.61 -15.85
C GLY A 133 -7.50 14.24 -17.20
N LYS A 134 -8.73 14.77 -17.33
CA LYS A 134 -9.19 15.45 -18.55
C LYS A 134 -8.39 16.72 -18.83
N GLU A 135 -8.16 17.55 -17.82
CA GLU A 135 -7.37 18.77 -17.98
C GLU A 135 -5.95 18.48 -18.51
N LEU A 136 -5.27 17.48 -17.93
CA LEU A 136 -3.93 17.08 -18.36
C LEU A 136 -3.95 16.45 -19.77
N SER A 137 -4.92 15.57 -20.04
CA SER A 137 -5.12 14.95 -21.35
C SER A 137 -5.28 16.00 -22.45
N ASP A 138 -6.18 16.96 -22.25
CA ASP A 138 -6.49 17.98 -23.25
C ASP A 138 -5.32 18.95 -23.44
N LYS A 139 -4.65 19.34 -22.36
CA LYS A 139 -3.51 20.28 -22.43
C LYS A 139 -2.29 19.68 -23.11
N PHE A 140 -1.99 18.41 -22.85
CA PHE A 140 -0.78 17.74 -23.33
C PHE A 140 -1.02 16.78 -24.49
N GLN A 141 -2.28 16.64 -24.94
CA GLN A 141 -2.69 15.76 -26.04
C GLN A 141 -2.32 14.29 -25.79
N ILE A 142 -2.59 13.81 -24.57
CA ILE A 142 -2.25 12.46 -24.11
C ILE A 142 -3.54 11.64 -23.99
N PRO A 143 -3.60 10.39 -24.48
CA PRO A 143 -4.80 9.55 -24.34
C PRO A 143 -5.22 9.38 -22.88
N LEU A 144 -6.52 9.47 -22.61
CA LEU A 144 -7.10 9.28 -21.28
C LEU A 144 -8.15 8.16 -21.29
N TYR A 145 -7.99 7.21 -20.38
CA TYR A 145 -9.02 6.24 -20.02
C TYR A 145 -9.70 6.66 -18.71
N ALA A 146 -10.95 7.12 -18.79
CA ALA A 146 -11.73 7.54 -17.63
C ALA A 146 -12.87 6.56 -17.34
N GLN A 147 -13.13 6.27 -16.07
CA GLN A 147 -14.20 5.36 -15.66
C GLN A 147 -14.89 5.81 -14.36
N LYS A 148 -16.20 5.55 -14.27
CA LYS A 148 -16.96 5.72 -13.04
C LYS A 148 -17.13 4.38 -12.36
N ILE A 149 -16.73 4.27 -11.10
CA ILE A 149 -16.80 3.07 -10.29
C ILE A 149 -18.14 3.05 -9.54
N PRO A 150 -18.99 2.02 -9.74
CA PRO A 150 -20.28 1.95 -9.08
C PRO A 150 -20.14 1.64 -7.59
N LYS A 151 -21.20 1.87 -6.83
CA LYS A 151 -21.31 1.35 -5.46
C LYS A 151 -21.11 -0.16 -5.43
N SER A 152 -20.63 -0.66 -4.29
CA SER A 152 -20.49 -2.11 -4.04
C SER A 152 -19.48 -2.85 -4.95
N TYR A 153 -18.58 -2.13 -5.62
CA TYR A 153 -17.63 -2.68 -6.61
C TYR A 153 -16.71 -3.81 -6.09
N LEU A 154 -16.41 -3.86 -4.78
CA LEU A 154 -15.53 -4.88 -4.20
C LEU A 154 -16.23 -6.20 -3.90
N TRP A 155 -17.55 -6.21 -3.70
CA TRP A 155 -18.28 -7.42 -3.28
C TRP A 155 -18.17 -8.53 -4.33
N ASN A 156 -18.18 -8.16 -5.61
CA ASN A 156 -18.04 -9.11 -6.72
C ASN A 156 -16.57 -9.47 -7.01
N LYS A 157 -15.63 -9.01 -6.18
CA LYS A 157 -14.18 -9.19 -6.34
C LYS A 157 -13.54 -9.95 -5.18
N LEU A 158 -14.31 -10.37 -4.17
CA LEU A 158 -13.77 -10.98 -2.95
C LEU A 158 -12.88 -12.20 -3.21
N ASP A 159 -13.35 -13.15 -4.02
CA ASP A 159 -12.57 -14.35 -4.35
C ASP A 159 -11.27 -13.98 -5.08
N GLN A 160 -11.35 -13.06 -6.05
CA GLN A 160 -10.18 -12.56 -6.78
C GLN A 160 -9.18 -11.83 -5.86
N ILE A 161 -9.68 -11.06 -4.90
CA ILE A 161 -8.85 -10.36 -3.91
C ILE A 161 -8.14 -11.39 -3.02
N ALA A 162 -8.90 -12.36 -2.50
CA ALA A 162 -8.38 -13.42 -1.65
C ALA A 162 -7.30 -14.24 -2.37
N ASP A 163 -7.51 -14.59 -3.63
CA ASP A 163 -6.53 -15.32 -4.44
C ASP A 163 -5.26 -14.51 -4.68
N LEU A 164 -5.38 -13.19 -4.91
CA LEU A 164 -4.24 -12.33 -5.21
C LEU A 164 -3.38 -12.01 -3.99
N ASN A 165 -4.00 -11.78 -2.83
CA ASN A 165 -3.30 -11.32 -1.62
C ASN A 165 -3.23 -12.38 -0.51
N GLY A 166 -3.80 -13.58 -0.72
CA GLY A 166 -3.84 -14.65 0.27
C GLY A 166 -4.60 -14.28 1.55
N CYS A 167 -5.53 -13.33 1.48
CA CYS A 167 -6.23 -12.70 2.60
C CYS A 167 -5.31 -11.93 3.59
N PHE A 168 -4.10 -11.53 3.19
CA PHE A 168 -3.18 -10.74 4.03
C PHE A 168 -3.47 -9.24 4.05
N THR A 169 -4.58 -8.83 3.44
CA THR A 169 -5.08 -7.46 3.48
C THR A 169 -6.59 -7.47 3.61
N GLU A 170 -7.11 -6.65 4.50
CA GLU A 170 -8.54 -6.44 4.68
C GLU A 170 -9.21 -6.01 3.36
N PHE A 171 -10.38 -6.57 3.07
CA PHE A 171 -10.96 -6.57 1.73
C PHE A 171 -11.42 -5.19 1.24
N THR A 172 -11.57 -4.19 2.12
CA THR A 172 -11.90 -2.81 1.73
C THR A 172 -10.69 -1.97 1.30
N GLN A 173 -9.46 -2.41 1.61
CA GLN A 173 -8.23 -1.71 1.25
C GLN A 173 -7.81 -1.79 -0.24
N PRO A 174 -7.95 -2.92 -0.97
CA PRO A 174 -7.48 -3.03 -2.36
C PRO A 174 -8.43 -2.34 -3.36
N ARG A 175 -8.68 -1.04 -3.21
CA ARG A 175 -9.64 -0.25 -4.01
C ARG A 175 -9.33 -0.28 -5.51
N GLN A 176 -8.06 -0.40 -5.90
CA GLN A 176 -7.63 -0.51 -7.30
C GLN A 176 -8.15 -1.77 -8.01
N MET A 177 -8.66 -2.76 -7.27
CA MET A 177 -9.37 -3.91 -7.85
C MET A 177 -10.62 -3.51 -8.63
N ALA A 178 -11.18 -2.32 -8.38
CA ALA A 178 -12.24 -1.75 -9.20
C ALA A 178 -11.81 -1.49 -10.65
N ALA A 179 -10.54 -1.18 -10.85
CA ALA A 179 -9.98 -0.69 -12.10
C ALA A 179 -9.13 -1.74 -12.83
N ILE A 180 -8.70 -2.79 -12.14
CA ILE A 180 -7.67 -3.73 -12.61
C ILE A 180 -8.00 -4.35 -13.98
N ASP A 181 -9.25 -4.75 -14.19
CA ASP A 181 -9.65 -5.38 -15.46
C ASP A 181 -9.69 -4.39 -16.62
N ASN A 182 -10.08 -3.15 -16.32
CA ASN A 182 -10.16 -2.08 -17.31
C ASN A 182 -8.79 -1.53 -17.69
N TRP A 183 -7.80 -1.70 -16.82
CA TRP A 183 -6.40 -1.35 -17.09
C TRP A 183 -5.63 -2.42 -17.85
N LYS A 184 -6.17 -3.65 -17.96
CA LYS A 184 -5.54 -4.71 -18.75
C LYS A 184 -5.34 -4.22 -20.18
N SER A 185 -4.17 -4.51 -20.74
CA SER A 185 -3.75 -4.15 -22.10
C SER A 185 -3.54 -2.65 -22.40
N LEU A 186 -3.79 -1.75 -21.45
CA LEU A 186 -3.55 -0.31 -21.67
C LEU A 186 -2.08 0.11 -21.57
N GLY A 187 -1.21 -0.75 -21.03
CA GLY A 187 0.23 -0.50 -20.95
C GLY A 187 1.02 -1.73 -20.56
N ASP A 188 2.32 -1.69 -20.83
CA ASP A 188 3.29 -2.70 -20.38
C ASP A 188 3.70 -2.46 -18.92
N LYS A 189 3.56 -1.22 -18.45
CA LYS A 189 3.81 -0.80 -17.07
C LYS A 189 2.72 0.13 -16.56
N ILE A 190 2.26 -0.15 -15.34
CA ILE A 190 1.41 0.76 -14.56
C ILE A 190 2.32 1.45 -13.56
N LEU A 191 2.36 2.79 -13.60
CA LEU A 191 3.16 3.59 -12.68
C LEU A 191 2.22 4.26 -11.68
N LEU A 192 2.37 3.94 -10.39
CA LEU A 192 1.46 4.39 -9.34
C LEU A 192 2.17 5.38 -8.41
N GLY A 193 1.52 6.51 -8.14
CA GLY A 193 1.98 7.50 -7.15
C GLY A 193 1.63 7.11 -5.73
N HIS A 194 1.91 5.86 -5.33
CA HIS A 194 1.67 5.39 -3.97
C HIS A 194 2.81 5.82 -3.04
N TRP A 195 2.56 5.85 -1.74
CA TRP A 195 3.52 6.10 -0.66
C TRP A 195 4.13 7.51 -0.57
N GLY A 196 3.79 8.47 -1.44
CA GLY A 196 4.34 9.83 -1.33
C GLY A 196 3.96 10.51 -0.01
N ASP A 197 2.70 10.37 0.42
CA ASP A 197 2.25 10.87 1.73
C ASP A 197 3.04 10.28 2.92
N VAL A 198 3.53 9.04 2.80
CA VAL A 198 4.32 8.41 3.87
C VAL A 198 5.74 8.98 3.92
N LEU A 199 6.31 9.31 2.76
CA LEU A 199 7.69 9.78 2.64
C LEU A 199 7.85 11.28 2.84
N PHE A 200 6.88 12.08 2.38
CA PHE A 200 7.02 13.53 2.28
C PHE A 200 6.11 14.29 3.24
N ASP A 201 5.06 13.66 3.76
CA ASP A 201 4.09 14.34 4.59
C ASP A 201 4.49 14.31 6.06
N LYS A 202 4.21 15.40 6.78
CA LYS A 202 4.56 15.50 8.20
C LYS A 202 3.53 14.76 9.04
N GLN A 203 3.89 13.55 9.48
CA GLN A 203 2.96 12.69 10.26
C GLN A 203 2.81 13.11 11.72
N ALA A 204 3.86 13.69 12.31
CA ALA A 204 3.92 14.17 13.69
C ALA A 204 4.98 15.27 13.83
N ASN A 205 4.90 16.07 14.89
CA ASN A 205 5.93 17.06 15.21
C ASN A 205 6.73 16.59 16.43
N SER A 206 7.64 15.65 16.21
CA SER A 206 8.42 14.96 17.25
C SER A 206 9.17 15.89 18.22
N ASN A 207 9.47 17.12 17.80
CA ASN A 207 10.09 18.12 18.65
C ASN A 207 9.19 18.65 19.78
N TYR A 208 7.88 18.37 19.73
CA TYR A 208 6.88 18.95 20.65
C TYR A 208 5.98 17.90 21.31
N ILE A 209 6.19 16.62 21.03
CA ILE A 209 5.42 15.53 21.63
C ILE A 209 6.37 14.44 22.11
N SER A 210 5.96 13.75 23.17
CA SER A 210 6.66 12.58 23.71
C SER A 210 6.50 11.36 22.80
N TYR A 211 7.35 10.35 22.99
CA TYR A 211 7.24 9.07 22.30
C TYR A 211 5.86 8.42 22.49
N ASP A 212 5.30 8.46 23.70
CA ASP A 212 3.98 7.88 23.97
C ASP A 212 2.87 8.63 23.22
N GLU A 213 2.98 9.95 23.09
CA GLU A 213 2.06 10.75 22.28
C GLU A 213 2.20 10.45 20.77
N GLU A 214 3.42 10.21 20.29
CA GLU A 214 3.66 9.73 18.91
C GLU A 214 2.98 8.37 18.67
N ILE A 215 3.15 7.42 19.58
CA ILE A 215 2.52 6.11 19.51
C ILE A 215 0.99 6.23 19.53
N ASN A 216 0.44 7.09 20.39
CA ASN A 216 -0.99 7.33 20.44
C ASN A 216 -1.52 7.98 19.16
N ALA A 217 -0.77 8.91 18.56
CA ALA A 217 -1.14 9.50 17.28
C ALA A 217 -1.09 8.46 16.15
N LEU A 218 -0.07 7.60 16.14
CA LEU A 218 0.06 6.52 15.16
C LEU A 218 -1.07 5.50 15.30
N LYS A 219 -1.37 5.03 16.52
CA LYS A 219 -2.49 4.13 16.82
C LYS A 219 -3.81 4.68 16.25
N LYS A 220 -4.10 5.97 16.44
CA LYS A 220 -5.30 6.61 15.88
C LYS A 220 -5.36 6.63 14.35
N LYS A 221 -4.21 6.60 13.67
CA LYS A 221 -4.12 6.61 12.20
C LYS A 221 -4.27 5.22 11.59
N ILE A 222 -3.73 4.19 12.26
CA ILE A 222 -3.63 2.84 11.68
C ILE A 222 -4.69 1.86 12.20
N LEU A 223 -5.25 2.08 13.40
CA LEU A 223 -6.24 1.19 13.97
C LEU A 223 -7.63 1.53 13.43
N ASN A 224 -8.36 0.51 12.97
CA ASN A 224 -9.77 0.65 12.62
C ASN A 224 -10.62 0.55 13.90
N PRO A 225 -11.50 1.53 14.20
CA PRO A 225 -12.35 1.49 15.40
C PRO A 225 -13.19 0.20 15.53
N GLY A 226 -13.86 -0.21 14.45
CA GLY A 226 -14.64 -1.47 14.47
C GLY A 226 -13.74 -2.71 14.56
N GLY A 227 -12.56 -2.65 13.97
CA GLY A 227 -11.56 -3.70 14.07
C GLY A 227 -11.01 -3.86 15.50
N MET A 228 -10.87 -2.76 16.23
CA MET A 228 -10.44 -2.71 17.63
C MET A 228 -11.47 -3.37 18.56
N GLU A 229 -12.76 -3.09 18.36
CA GLU A 229 -13.85 -3.78 19.07
C GLU A 229 -13.79 -5.29 18.85
N ILE A 230 -13.72 -5.72 17.58
CA ILE A 230 -13.62 -7.14 17.21
C ILE A 230 -12.38 -7.79 17.85
N ALA A 231 -11.22 -7.16 17.74
CA ALA A 231 -9.98 -7.70 18.29
C ALA A 231 -10.05 -7.89 19.82
N THR A 232 -10.66 -6.93 20.53
CA THR A 232 -10.85 -6.99 21.99
C THR A 232 -11.78 -8.14 22.39
N ASP A 233 -12.89 -8.31 21.66
CA ASP A 233 -13.85 -9.36 21.94
C ASP A 233 -13.28 -10.74 21.64
N LEU A 234 -12.55 -10.89 20.53
CA LEU A 234 -11.82 -12.11 20.20
C LEU A 234 -10.77 -12.45 21.27
N TRP A 235 -10.02 -11.46 21.74
CA TRP A 235 -9.00 -11.66 22.78
C TRP A 235 -9.60 -12.21 24.08
N LYS A 236 -10.74 -11.66 24.52
CA LYS A 236 -11.49 -12.14 25.69
C LYS A 236 -12.09 -13.52 25.45
N TYR A 237 -12.72 -13.73 24.29
CA TYR A 237 -13.36 -14.98 23.94
C TYR A 237 -12.36 -16.15 23.93
N TRP A 238 -11.15 -15.92 23.43
CA TRP A 238 -10.07 -16.91 23.43
C TRP A 238 -9.28 -17.00 24.74
N ASN A 239 -9.67 -16.22 25.77
CA ASN A 239 -9.01 -16.18 27.07
C ASN A 239 -7.50 -15.94 26.96
N LEU A 240 -7.10 -15.03 26.06
CA LEU A 240 -5.70 -14.63 25.90
C LEU A 240 -5.27 -13.77 27.09
N GLY A 241 -4.07 -13.99 27.61
CA GLY A 241 -3.57 -13.27 28.79
C GLY A 241 -3.41 -11.77 28.52
N GLY A 242 -3.80 -10.95 29.51
CA GLY A 242 -3.70 -9.48 29.44
C GLY A 242 -4.85 -8.82 28.66
N SER A 243 -4.65 -7.58 28.23
CA SER A 243 -5.51 -6.86 27.29
C SER A 243 -4.92 -6.87 25.89
N PHE A 244 -5.77 -6.65 24.88
CA PHE A 244 -5.28 -6.46 23.51
C PHE A 244 -4.54 -5.11 23.33
N GLU A 245 -4.98 -4.04 24.02
CA GLU A 245 -4.43 -2.68 23.90
C GLU A 245 -2.99 -2.49 24.41
#